data_AF-A0A5C7XV23-F1
#
_entry.id   AF-A0A5C7XV23-F1
#
_cell.length_a   1.000
_cell.length_b   1.000
_cell.length_c   1.000
_cell.angle_alpha   90.00
_cell.angle_beta   90.00
_cell.angle_gamma   90.00
#
_symmetry.space_group_name_H-M   'P 1'
#
loop_
_entity.id
_entity.type
_entity.pdbx_description
1 polymer ?
#
loop_
_entity_poly.entity_id
_entity_poly.type
_entity_poly.pdbx_seq_one_letter_code
_entity_poly.pdbx_strand_id
1 'polypeptide(L)'
;MDNDITTEPDEAVEQVDAEAPETSGDETEDDTFPREVVEKLRQENGKYRQRAQRADDLAHRLHTELVRATGRLADPSDLEFDEDHLADPDKLAGAVDELLTAKPHLASRRPVGDIGQGQHGNGGGDFSLLGMLKERT
;
A
#
# COMPACT_ATOMS: atom_id res chain seq x y z
N MET A 1 44.77 -8.64 -12.79
CA MET A 1 44.38 -7.30 -12.29
C MET A 1 43.34 -7.57 -11.24
N ASP A 2 43.84 -7.88 -10.05
CA ASP A 2 43.08 -7.89 -8.81
C ASP A 2 42.58 -6.48 -8.56
N ASN A 3 41.28 -6.32 -8.32
CA ASN A 3 40.76 -5.11 -7.72
C ASN A 3 39.74 -5.51 -6.66
N ASP A 4 40.30 -5.71 -5.47
CA ASP A 4 39.68 -5.65 -4.17
C ASP A 4 38.90 -4.33 -4.03
N ILE A 5 37.58 -4.42 -3.91
CA ILE A 5 36.74 -3.39 -3.29
C ILE A 5 35.95 -4.09 -2.19
N THR A 6 36.63 -4.21 -1.05
CA THR A 6 36.03 -4.08 0.27
C THR A 6 35.52 -2.65 0.43
N THR A 7 34.23 -2.46 0.74
CA THR A 7 33.70 -1.42 1.65
C THR A 7 32.20 -1.67 1.86
N GLU A 8 31.88 -2.30 2.98
CA GLU A 8 30.57 -2.18 3.63
C GLU A 8 30.36 -0.73 4.08
N PRO A 9 29.10 -0.29 4.18
CA PRO A 9 28.70 0.47 5.34
C PRO A 9 27.49 -0.17 6.01
N ASP A 10 27.74 -0.78 7.16
CA ASP A 10 27.12 -0.37 8.43
C ASP A 10 25.62 -0.05 8.35
N GLU A 11 24.79 -1.07 8.09
CA GLU A 11 23.42 -1.04 8.59
C GLU A 11 23.48 -1.36 10.08
N ALA A 12 23.43 -0.29 10.87
CA ALA A 12 23.19 -0.31 12.30
C ALA A 12 21.94 -1.15 12.59
N VAL A 13 22.16 -2.42 12.91
CA VAL A 13 21.24 -3.25 13.67
C VAL A 13 20.99 -2.52 14.98
N GLU A 14 19.83 -1.89 15.08
CA GLU A 14 19.27 -1.39 16.33
C GLU A 14 19.14 -2.60 17.26
N GLN A 15 20.20 -2.81 18.06
CA GLN A 15 20.22 -3.77 19.15
C GLN A 15 19.08 -3.37 20.08
N VAL A 16 17.97 -4.09 19.97
CA VAL A 16 17.01 -4.18 21.06
C VAL A 16 17.77 -4.80 22.22
N ASP A 17 18.25 -3.92 23.10
CA ASP A 17 18.94 -4.25 24.33
C ASP A 17 17.98 -5.11 25.16
N ALA A 18 18.11 -6.43 25.01
CA ALA A 18 17.41 -7.41 25.80
C ALA A 18 18.13 -7.47 27.13
N GLU A 19 17.97 -6.42 27.94
CA GLU A 19 18.36 -6.45 29.34
C GLU A 19 17.44 -7.46 30.03
N ALA A 20 17.94 -8.69 30.11
CA ALA A 20 17.34 -9.77 30.88
C ALA A 20 17.27 -9.29 32.33
N PRO A 21 16.09 -9.27 32.96
CA PRO A 21 16.05 -9.03 34.38
C PRO A 21 16.65 -10.27 35.06
N GLU A 22 17.88 -10.14 35.55
CA GLU A 22 18.49 -11.08 36.49
C GLU A 22 17.66 -11.06 37.79
N THR A 23 16.54 -11.77 37.78
CA THR A 23 15.80 -12.10 39.00
C THR A 23 16.26 -13.49 39.42
N SER A 24 17.18 -13.53 40.38
CA SER A 24 17.49 -14.75 41.12
C SER A 24 16.20 -15.22 41.82
N GLY A 25 15.52 -16.19 41.22
CA GLY A 25 14.30 -16.80 41.73
C GLY A 25 14.63 -18.21 42.21
N ASP A 26 14.45 -18.42 43.51
CA ASP A 26 14.57 -19.67 44.25
C ASP A 26 13.91 -20.85 43.50
N GLU A 27 14.58 -22.00 43.47
CA GLU A 27 14.06 -23.26 42.92
C GLU A 27 12.96 -23.80 43.84
N THR A 28 11.73 -23.29 43.68
CA THR A 28 10.54 -23.88 44.30
C THR A 28 9.73 -24.61 43.24
N GLU A 29 9.43 -25.89 43.52
CA GLU A 29 8.57 -26.81 42.76
C GLU A 29 7.10 -26.34 42.67
N ASP A 30 6.87 -25.16 42.10
CA ASP A 30 5.56 -24.66 41.73
C ASP A 30 5.60 -24.30 40.24
N ASP A 31 4.79 -24.99 39.40
CA ASP A 31 4.65 -24.75 37.94
C ASP A 31 4.00 -23.38 37.61
N THR A 32 4.17 -22.37 38.47
CA THR A 32 3.50 -21.07 38.39
C THR A 32 4.52 -19.94 38.29
N PHE A 33 4.50 -19.25 37.15
CA PHE A 33 5.36 -18.09 36.89
C PHE A 33 5.00 -16.90 37.81
N PRO A 34 6.00 -16.07 38.21
CA PRO A 34 5.75 -14.85 38.96
C PRO A 34 4.78 -13.92 38.24
N ARG A 35 3.87 -13.29 38.99
CA ARG A 35 2.82 -12.41 38.45
C ARG A 35 3.38 -11.30 37.55
N GLU A 36 4.48 -10.68 37.97
CA GLU A 36 5.13 -9.59 37.23
C GLU A 36 5.59 -10.04 35.83
N VAL A 37 6.15 -11.24 35.72
CA VAL A 37 6.61 -11.82 34.44
C VAL A 37 5.42 -12.06 33.50
N VAL A 38 4.33 -12.63 34.02
CA VAL A 38 3.13 -12.90 33.20
C VAL A 38 2.45 -11.59 32.77
N GLU A 39 2.39 -10.59 33.65
CA GLU A 39 1.84 -9.27 33.31
C GLU A 39 2.68 -8.59 32.22
N LYS A 40 4.01 -8.60 32.34
CA LYS A 40 4.92 -8.12 31.30
C LYS A 40 4.68 -8.85 29.97
N LEU A 41 4.61 -10.17 30.00
CA LEU A 41 4.35 -11.00 28.81
C LEU A 41 2.99 -10.68 28.17
N ARG A 42 1.94 -10.44 28.96
CA ARG A 42 0.62 -10.03 28.43
C ARG A 42 0.67 -8.67 27.75
N GLN A 43 1.39 -7.71 28.32
CA GLN A 43 1.57 -6.38 27.74
C GLN A 43 2.34 -6.47 26.41
N GLU A 44 3.43 -7.24 26.37
CA GLU A 44 4.23 -7.46 25.17
C GLU A 44 3.42 -8.15 24.07
N ASN A 45 2.77 -9.27 24.39
CA ASN A 45 1.89 -9.96 23.44
C ASN A 45 0.73 -9.07 22.96
N GLY A 46 0.20 -8.21 23.84
CA GLY A 46 -0.78 -7.20 23.47
C GLY A 46 -0.26 -6.23 22.41
N LYS A 47 0.97 -5.73 22.58
CA LYS A 47 1.64 -4.85 21.59
C LYS A 47 1.85 -5.58 20.26
N TYR A 48 2.30 -6.84 20.28
CA TYR A 48 2.51 -7.62 19.06
C TYR A 48 1.22 -7.84 18.27
N ARG A 49 0.11 -8.19 18.95
CA ARG A 49 -1.19 -8.31 18.28
C ARG A 49 -1.65 -7.01 17.65
N GLN A 50 -1.48 -5.88 18.34
CA GLN A 50 -1.82 -4.57 17.79
C GLN A 50 -0.94 -4.20 16.58
N ARG A 51 0.35 -4.53 16.61
CA ARG A 51 1.26 -4.29 15.48
C ARG A 51 0.91 -5.16 14.28
N ALA A 52 0.60 -6.43 14.49
CA ALA A 52 0.17 -7.35 13.44
C ALA A 52 -1.12 -6.85 12.76
N GLN A 53 -2.15 -6.52 13.54
CA GLN A 53 -3.40 -5.97 13.01
C GLN A 53 -3.17 -4.71 12.16
N ARG A 54 -2.31 -3.79 12.64
CA ARG A 54 -1.96 -2.59 11.85
C ARG A 54 -1.19 -2.91 10.57
N ALA A 55 -0.35 -3.95 10.59
CA ALA A 55 0.37 -4.38 9.40
C ALA A 55 -0.60 -4.94 8.35
N ASP A 56 -1.57 -5.76 8.77
CA ASP A 56 -2.63 -6.31 7.91
C ASP A 56 -3.47 -5.17 7.30
N ASP A 57 -3.91 -4.21 8.12
CA ASP A 57 -4.66 -3.04 7.65
C ASP A 57 -3.87 -2.23 6.60
N LEU A 58 -2.57 -2.04 6.82
CA LEU A 58 -1.70 -1.33 5.87
C LEU A 58 -1.46 -2.13 4.59
N ALA A 59 -1.33 -3.45 4.68
CA ALA A 59 -1.19 -4.34 3.53
C ALA A 59 -2.42 -4.28 2.63
N HIS A 60 -3.63 -4.36 3.19
CA HIS A 60 -4.88 -4.19 2.44
C HIS A 60 -4.99 -2.83 1.75
N ARG A 61 -4.60 -1.75 2.46
CA ARG A 61 -4.60 -0.40 1.88
C ARG A 61 -3.59 -0.29 0.74
N LEU A 62 -2.38 -0.80 0.93
CA LEU A 62 -1.34 -0.79 -0.11
C LEU A 62 -1.80 -1.56 -1.35
N HIS A 63 -2.35 -2.76 -1.18
CA HIS A 63 -2.89 -3.56 -2.28
C HIS A 63 -3.95 -2.78 -3.07
N THR A 64 -4.91 -2.16 -2.38
CA THR A 64 -5.93 -1.33 -3.01
C THR A 64 -5.32 -0.16 -3.81
N GLU A 65 -4.28 0.48 -3.28
CA GLU A 65 -3.58 1.56 -4.00
C GLU A 65 -2.80 1.06 -5.22
N LEU A 66 -2.15 -0.11 -5.12
CA LEU A 66 -1.45 -0.72 -6.26
C LEU A 66 -2.43 -1.07 -7.38
N VAL A 67 -3.57 -1.68 -7.03
CA VAL A 67 -4.65 -1.96 -7.99
C VAL A 67 -5.18 -0.66 -8.60
N ARG A 68 -5.41 0.38 -7.79
CA ARG A 68 -5.84 1.70 -8.27
C ARG A 68 -4.83 2.31 -9.24
N ALA A 69 -3.53 2.19 -8.95
CA ALA A 69 -2.45 2.72 -9.79
C ALA A 69 -2.42 2.07 -11.19
N THR A 70 -2.89 0.83 -11.32
CA THR A 70 -3.04 0.20 -12.66
C THR A 70 -4.04 0.95 -13.54
N GLY A 71 -5.08 1.58 -12.94
CA GLY A 71 -6.15 2.27 -13.66
C GLY A 71 -7.08 1.35 -14.49
N ARG A 72 -6.94 0.04 -14.34
CA ARG A 72 -7.64 -0.96 -15.17
C ARG A 72 -9.01 -1.34 -14.65
N LEU A 73 -9.18 -1.39 -13.33
CA LEU A 73 -10.47 -1.67 -12.69
C LEU A 73 -11.25 -0.38 -12.45
N ALA A 74 -12.58 -0.47 -12.51
CA ALA A 74 -13.48 0.61 -12.14
C ALA A 74 -13.48 0.85 -10.62
N ASP A 75 -13.51 -0.23 -9.83
CA ASP A 75 -13.33 -0.20 -8.37
C ASP A 75 -12.10 -1.05 -8.01
N PRO A 76 -11.07 -0.49 -7.35
CA PRO A 76 -9.90 -1.26 -6.94
C PRO A 76 -10.20 -2.29 -5.84
N SER A 77 -11.33 -2.20 -5.15
CA SER A 77 -11.74 -3.19 -4.14
C SER A 77 -12.38 -4.45 -4.73
N ASP A 78 -12.61 -4.50 -6.04
CA ASP A 78 -13.15 -5.68 -6.73
C ASP A 78 -12.14 -6.83 -6.82
N LEU A 79 -10.83 -6.54 -6.69
CA LEU A 79 -9.79 -7.57 -6.62
C LEU A 79 -9.59 -7.96 -5.16
N GLU A 80 -9.73 -9.25 -4.85
CA GLU A 80 -9.47 -9.78 -3.52
C GLU A 80 -7.99 -9.59 -3.14
N PHE A 81 -7.75 -9.39 -1.85
CA PHE A 81 -6.40 -9.26 -1.33
C PHE A 81 -5.66 -10.59 -1.44
N ASP A 82 -4.44 -10.52 -1.96
CA ASP A 82 -3.47 -11.61 -1.96
C ASP A 82 -2.11 -11.00 -1.60
N GLU A 83 -1.39 -11.62 -0.67
CA GLU A 83 -0.05 -11.19 -0.24
C GLU A 83 0.94 -11.23 -1.40
N ASP A 84 0.78 -12.17 -2.33
CA ASP A 84 1.64 -12.33 -3.49
C ASP A 84 1.61 -11.11 -4.42
N HIS A 85 0.50 -10.37 -4.46
CA HIS A 85 0.35 -9.13 -5.23
C HIS A 85 1.23 -7.98 -4.72
N LEU A 86 1.63 -8.02 -3.44
CA LEU A 86 2.51 -6.99 -2.85
C LEU A 86 3.98 -7.25 -3.16
N ALA A 87 4.36 -8.53 -3.28
CA ALA A 87 5.73 -8.94 -3.54
C ALA A 87 6.05 -8.99 -5.04
N ASP A 88 5.07 -9.34 -5.87
CA ASP A 88 5.27 -9.57 -7.30
C ASP A 88 4.26 -8.78 -8.16
N PRO A 89 4.71 -7.74 -8.89
CA PRO A 89 3.84 -6.92 -9.73
C PRO A 89 3.29 -7.70 -10.93
N ASP A 90 3.98 -8.74 -11.41
CA ASP A 90 3.52 -9.54 -12.56
C ASP A 90 2.34 -10.43 -12.14
N LYS A 91 2.36 -10.96 -10.90
CA LYS A 91 1.21 -11.68 -10.33
C LYS A 91 -0.01 -10.77 -10.21
N LEU A 92 0.18 -9.54 -9.71
CA LEU A 92 -0.89 -8.55 -9.63
C LEU A 92 -1.49 -8.26 -11.02
N ALA A 93 -0.64 -8.04 -12.02
CA ALA A 93 -1.09 -7.78 -13.39
C ALA A 93 -1.87 -8.97 -13.97
N GLY A 94 -1.36 -10.18 -13.79
CA GLY A 94 -2.02 -11.43 -14.21
C GLY A 94 -3.39 -11.64 -13.55
N ALA A 95 -3.50 -11.40 -12.25
CA ALA A 95 -4.77 -11.50 -11.54
C ALA A 95 -5.81 -10.49 -12.04
N VAL A 96 -5.38 -9.26 -12.36
CA VAL A 96 -6.25 -8.25 -12.98
C VAL A 96 -6.68 -8.68 -14.39
N ASP A 97 -5.77 -9.26 -15.19
CA ASP A 97 -6.09 -9.79 -16.52
C ASP A 97 -7.12 -10.91 -16.48
N GLU A 98 -6.93 -11.87 -15.57
CA GLU A 98 -7.84 -12.99 -15.36
C GLU A 98 -9.22 -12.49 -14.91
N LEU A 99 -9.25 -11.58 -13.93
CA LEU A 99 -10.49 -10.99 -13.43
C LEU A 99 -11.27 -10.26 -14.53
N LEU A 100 -10.59 -9.47 -15.35
CA LEU A 100 -11.22 -8.74 -16.44
C LEU A 100 -11.66 -9.65 -17.59
N THR A 101 -10.94 -10.74 -17.83
CA THR A 101 -11.36 -11.77 -18.80
C THR A 101 -12.66 -12.45 -18.34
N ALA A 102 -12.77 -12.77 -17.05
CA ALA A 102 -13.97 -13.39 -16.47
C ALA A 102 -15.13 -12.39 -16.31
N LYS A 103 -14.83 -11.16 -15.92
CA LYS A 103 -15.79 -10.10 -15.57
C LYS A 103 -15.44 -8.80 -16.29
N PRO A 104 -15.69 -8.72 -17.61
CA PRO A 104 -15.31 -7.55 -18.42
C PRO A 104 -16.04 -6.27 -18.02
N HIS A 105 -17.15 -6.36 -17.30
CA HIS A 105 -17.91 -5.22 -16.83
C HIS A 105 -17.23 -4.43 -15.69
N LEU A 106 -16.23 -5.03 -15.02
CA LEU A 106 -15.41 -4.39 -13.98
C LEU A 106 -14.28 -3.52 -14.55
N ALA A 107 -14.04 -3.57 -15.86
CA ALA A 107 -13.06 -2.71 -16.51
C ALA A 107 -13.40 -1.23 -16.32
N SER A 108 -12.38 -0.39 -16.18
CA SER A 108 -12.55 1.04 -16.01
C SER A 108 -13.26 1.64 -17.24
N ARG A 109 -14.32 2.42 -16.98
CA ARG A 109 -15.18 3.02 -18.01
C ARG A 109 -14.98 4.52 -18.12
N ARG A 110 -13.73 4.99 -17.94
CA ARG A 110 -13.43 6.42 -18.07
C ARG A 110 -13.73 6.84 -19.52
N PRO A 111 -14.73 7.72 -19.75
CA PRO A 111 -14.95 8.26 -21.08
C PRO A 111 -13.72 9.09 -21.44
N VAL A 112 -13.04 8.72 -22.53
CA VAL A 112 -11.89 9.45 -23.05
C VAL A 112 -12.33 10.18 -24.31
N GLY A 113 -12.05 11.47 -24.38
CA GLY A 113 -12.38 12.33 -25.52
C GLY A 113 -13.35 13.46 -25.17
N ASP A 114 -13.52 14.38 -26.13
CA ASP A 114 -14.52 15.44 -26.06
C ASP A 114 -15.91 14.83 -26.26
N ILE A 115 -16.77 14.92 -25.24
CA ILE A 115 -18.15 14.41 -25.23
C ILE A 115 -19.11 15.26 -26.08
N GLY A 116 -18.61 16.30 -26.76
CA GLY A 116 -19.40 17.07 -27.72
C GLY A 116 -20.46 17.96 -27.08
N GLN A 117 -20.41 18.18 -25.77
CA GLN A 117 -21.32 19.05 -25.02
C GLN A 117 -20.63 20.32 -24.51
N GLY A 118 -20.98 21.48 -25.07
CA GLY A 118 -20.40 22.79 -24.75
C GLY A 118 -19.73 23.48 -25.94
N GLN A 119 -19.25 24.71 -25.74
CA GLN A 119 -18.40 25.38 -26.71
C GLN A 119 -17.01 24.72 -26.69
N HIS A 120 -16.73 23.86 -27.66
CA HIS A 120 -15.42 23.19 -27.75
C HIS A 120 -14.40 24.09 -28.44
N GLY A 121 -13.27 24.27 -27.79
CA GLY A 121 -12.17 25.10 -28.28
C GLY A 121 -11.41 24.44 -29.41
N ASN A 122 -11.89 24.58 -30.65
CA ASN A 122 -11.01 24.83 -31.80
C ASN A 122 -11.18 26.28 -32.30
N GLY A 123 -11.49 27.20 -31.38
CA GLY A 123 -11.31 28.63 -31.57
C GLY A 123 -9.94 29.03 -31.02
N GLY A 124 -8.87 28.68 -31.73
CA GLY A 124 -7.51 29.14 -31.44
C GLY A 124 -7.34 30.64 -31.70
N GLY A 125 -8.21 31.47 -31.14
CA GLY A 125 -8.11 32.90 -31.14
C GLY A 125 -8.29 33.39 -29.72
N ASP A 126 -7.33 34.18 -29.23
CA ASP A 126 -7.46 34.89 -27.97
C ASP A 126 -8.80 35.61 -27.93
N PHE A 127 -9.45 35.57 -26.76
CA PHE A 127 -10.71 36.27 -26.54
C PHE A 127 -10.56 37.76 -26.93
N SER A 128 -11.21 38.16 -28.03
CA SER A 128 -11.12 39.51 -28.58
C SER A 128 -12.48 40.19 -28.53
N LEU A 129 -12.56 41.26 -27.74
CA LEU A 129 -13.75 42.11 -27.66
C LEU A 129 -14.12 42.72 -29.03
N LEU A 130 -13.12 42.95 -29.88
CA LEU A 130 -13.32 43.47 -31.24
C LEU A 130 -14.03 42.44 -32.14
N GLY A 131 -13.75 41.15 -31.94
CA GLY A 131 -14.40 40.05 -32.66
C GLY A 131 -15.89 39.95 -32.31
N MET A 132 -16.23 40.02 -31.01
CA MET A 132 -17.62 39.98 -30.54
C MET A 132 -18.45 41.17 -31.02
N LEU A 133 -17.87 42.36 -31.11
CA LEU A 133 -18.59 43.54 -31.59
C LEU A 133 -18.92 43.46 -33.08
N LYS A 134 -18.00 42.92 -33.89
CA LYS A 134 -18.17 42.75 -35.34
C LYS A 134 -19.21 41.69 -35.71
N GLU A 135 -19.43 40.70 -34.84
CA GLU A 135 -20.44 39.67 -35.02
C GLU A 135 -21.88 40.17 -34.74
N ARG A 136 -22.02 41.35 -34.11
CA ARG A 136 -23.30 41.93 -33.66
C ARG A 136 -23.84 43.08 -34.52
N THR A 137 -23.11 43.47 -35.57
CA THR A 137 -23.49 44.52 -36.53
C THR A 137 -23.61 43.95 -37.92
#